data_AF-A0A397ZXI6-F1
#
_entry.id   AF-A0A397ZXI6-F1
#
_cell.length_a   1.000
_cell.length_b   1.000
_cell.length_c   1.000
_cell.angle_alpha   90.00
_cell.angle_beta   90.00
_cell.angle_gamma   90.00
#
_symmetry.space_group_name_H-M   'P 1'
#
loop_
_entity.id
_entity.type
_entity.pdbx_description
1 polymer ?
#
loop_
_entity_poly.entity_id
_entity_poly.type
_entity_poly.pdbx_seq_one_letter_code
_entity_poly.pdbx_strand_id
1 'polypeptide(L)'
;MADQSPQSPNLSTPPPPPPPTLQSTTSEPPPPPTRSSLFPFLKSLNRPKLRVTSEFDSDSLLFLNKVSCKLFDNLAKLKLSFQNNSQREVTQPQLSLTSKYLSVLYDVEEKNTFIKSTVDVSPRLQLRALHNVNAQQGEVAMEANLAEPGYSLELSSPVPIGYPRATLKFPLGEVSIQEREEEEEEEEKNKRMLSINGILKRQVMDGVCSALYTDEELRLRYAYKDEALSFIPTISLPSNAASFAFKRRFSPSDKLSYWYKFDSNMWSAVYKRTYGKDYKFKAGYDSEVRLGWASLWVGDEAGKVKTTPRKMKVQFMLQVPQDDIKTSVLMFRVKKRWDI
;
A
#
# COMPACT_ATOMS: atom_id res chain seq x y z
N MET A 1 -77.15 -26.03 -7.50
CA MET A 1 -77.42 -27.45 -7.85
C MET A 1 -76.22 -28.22 -7.33
N ALA A 2 -76.35 -28.76 -6.11
CA ALA A 2 -76.65 -30.16 -5.81
C ALA A 2 -75.32 -30.95 -5.78
N ASP A 3 -74.61 -31.06 -4.66
CA ASP A 3 -74.89 -31.77 -3.39
C ASP A 3 -74.44 -33.24 -3.41
N GLN A 4 -73.78 -33.62 -2.31
CA GLN A 4 -73.51 -34.94 -1.74
C GLN A 4 -72.44 -35.91 -2.32
N SER A 5 -71.54 -36.30 -1.40
CA SER A 5 -70.77 -37.57 -1.28
C SER A 5 -71.72 -38.80 -1.22
N PRO A 6 -71.33 -40.04 -0.77
CA PRO A 6 -70.03 -40.66 -0.43
C PRO A 6 -69.92 -42.12 -0.97
N GLN A 7 -68.83 -42.84 -0.64
CA GLN A 7 -68.82 -44.21 -0.06
C GLN A 7 -67.53 -45.02 -0.37
N SER A 8 -66.80 -45.36 0.70
CA SER A 8 -65.99 -46.58 0.89
C SER A 8 -66.94 -47.80 1.08
N PRO A 9 -66.51 -49.09 1.28
CA PRO A 9 -65.17 -49.68 1.36
C PRO A 9 -65.02 -51.10 0.69
N ASN A 10 -63.87 -51.74 0.93
CA ASN A 10 -63.68 -53.17 1.27
C ASN A 10 -63.12 -54.21 0.26
N LEU A 11 -62.00 -54.79 0.71
CA LEU A 11 -61.66 -56.22 0.81
C LEU A 11 -61.32 -57.02 -0.47
N SER A 12 -60.03 -57.35 -0.60
CA SER A 12 -59.56 -58.72 -0.92
C SER A 12 -58.08 -58.91 -0.58
N THR A 13 -57.81 -59.90 0.28
CA THR A 13 -56.52 -60.57 0.55
C THR A 13 -56.80 -62.09 0.58
N PRO A 14 -55.81 -63.00 0.49
CA PRO A 14 -54.66 -63.13 -0.42
C PRO A 14 -54.52 -64.60 -0.95
N PRO A 15 -53.49 -64.95 -1.74
CA PRO A 15 -53.01 -66.34 -1.82
C PRO A 15 -51.60 -66.55 -1.20
N PRO A 16 -51.26 -67.80 -0.81
CA PRO A 16 -50.17 -68.14 0.12
C PRO A 16 -48.77 -68.26 -0.51
N PRO A 17 -47.69 -68.31 0.30
CA PRO A 17 -46.31 -68.25 -0.17
C PRO A 17 -45.71 -69.63 -0.53
N PRO A 18 -44.78 -69.70 -1.49
CA PRO A 18 -43.91 -70.87 -1.71
C PRO A 18 -42.62 -70.85 -0.85
N PRO A 19 -41.91 -71.99 -0.73
CA PRO A 19 -41.02 -72.35 0.39
C PRO A 19 -39.59 -71.76 0.31
N PRO A 20 -38.78 -71.87 1.40
CA PRO A 20 -37.49 -71.20 1.53
C PRO A 20 -36.36 -71.94 0.82
N THR A 21 -35.60 -71.23 -0.01
CA THR A 21 -34.30 -71.70 -0.53
C THR A 21 -33.17 -71.12 0.34
N LEU A 22 -32.52 -72.01 1.09
CA LEU A 22 -31.24 -71.77 1.77
C LEU A 22 -30.11 -71.80 0.74
N GLN A 23 -29.31 -70.72 0.65
CA GLN A 23 -27.91 -70.66 0.16
C GLN A 23 -27.52 -69.17 0.05
N SER A 24 -26.33 -68.69 0.37
CA SER A 24 -25.16 -69.17 1.09
C SER A 24 -24.32 -67.91 1.34
N THR A 25 -23.76 -67.80 2.54
CA THR A 25 -22.95 -66.67 3.03
C THR A 25 -21.75 -66.36 2.13
N THR A 26 -21.67 -65.14 1.62
CA THR A 26 -20.40 -64.49 1.26
C THR A 26 -20.27 -63.24 2.12
N SER A 27 -19.42 -63.32 3.14
CA SER A 27 -19.07 -62.21 4.03
C SER A 27 -18.10 -61.26 3.31
N GLU A 28 -18.59 -60.10 2.92
CA GLU A 28 -17.75 -58.99 2.46
C GLU A 28 -17.00 -58.38 3.66
N PRO A 29 -15.68 -58.11 3.58
CA PRO A 29 -14.93 -57.57 4.70
C PRO A 29 -15.35 -56.12 5.00
N PRO A 30 -15.39 -55.70 6.28
CA PRO A 30 -15.81 -54.35 6.63
C PRO A 30 -14.83 -53.30 6.08
N PRO A 31 -15.31 -52.10 5.71
CA PRO A 31 -14.45 -51.03 5.23
C PRO A 31 -13.45 -50.62 6.31
N PRO A 32 -12.22 -50.19 5.94
CA PRO A 32 -11.21 -49.80 6.90
C PRO A 32 -11.70 -48.59 7.72
N PRO A 33 -11.35 -48.50 9.02
CA PRO A 33 -11.74 -47.37 9.84
C PRO A 33 -11.14 -46.08 9.25
N THR A 34 -12.01 -45.13 8.95
CA THR A 34 -11.64 -43.77 8.56
C THR A 34 -10.68 -43.20 9.60
N ARG A 35 -9.43 -42.95 9.19
CA ARG A 35 -8.43 -42.24 10.00
C ARG A 35 -9.05 -40.93 10.49
N SER A 36 -9.34 -40.86 11.80
CA SER A 36 -9.76 -39.64 12.45
C SER A 36 -8.62 -38.65 12.34
N SER A 37 -8.76 -37.66 11.45
CA SER A 37 -7.85 -36.52 11.41
C SER A 37 -8.00 -35.78 12.74
N LEU A 38 -6.92 -35.70 13.52
CA LEU A 38 -6.86 -35.11 14.87
C LEU A 38 -7.26 -33.63 14.98
N PHE A 39 -7.74 -32.99 13.91
CA PHE A 39 -8.18 -31.59 13.91
C PHE A 39 -9.40 -31.38 12.99
N PRO A 40 -10.64 -31.69 13.44
CA PRO A 40 -11.85 -31.44 12.66
C PRO A 40 -12.09 -29.95 12.35
N PHE A 41 -11.47 -29.03 13.12
CA PHE A 41 -11.56 -27.60 12.88
C PHE A 41 -10.84 -27.09 11.62
N LEU A 42 -9.84 -27.84 11.10
CA LEU A 42 -9.11 -27.43 9.89
C LEU A 42 -9.87 -27.74 8.60
N LYS A 43 -10.91 -28.58 8.63
CA LYS A 43 -11.72 -28.92 7.44
C LYS A 43 -12.74 -27.84 7.07
N SER A 44 -13.04 -26.92 8.00
CA SER A 44 -13.98 -25.81 7.82
C SER A 44 -13.31 -24.50 7.38
N LEU A 45 -11.98 -24.44 7.32
CA LEU A 45 -11.32 -23.25 6.78
C LEU A 45 -11.50 -23.23 5.26
N ASN A 46 -12.41 -22.38 4.79
CA ASN A 46 -12.43 -21.92 3.41
C ASN A 46 -10.99 -21.61 2.98
N ARG A 47 -10.51 -22.23 1.90
CA ARG A 47 -9.14 -22.03 1.42
C ARG A 47 -8.88 -20.52 1.30
N PRO A 48 -7.81 -20.01 1.93
CA PRO A 48 -7.56 -18.58 1.94
C PRO A 48 -7.29 -18.12 0.52
N LYS A 49 -8.03 -17.11 0.05
CA LYS A 49 -7.87 -16.54 -1.30
C LYS A 49 -6.42 -16.12 -1.51
N LEU A 50 -5.76 -16.72 -2.50
CA LEU A 50 -4.35 -16.52 -2.77
C LEU A 50 -4.21 -15.45 -3.85
N ARG A 51 -3.37 -14.45 -3.61
CA ARG A 51 -3.06 -13.42 -4.59
C ARG A 51 -1.60 -13.54 -4.99
N VAL A 52 -1.39 -13.71 -6.29
CA VAL A 52 -0.07 -13.72 -6.90
C VAL A 52 0.06 -12.46 -7.77
N THR A 53 1.18 -11.77 -7.69
CA THR A 53 1.53 -10.65 -8.57
C THR A 53 2.97 -10.84 -9.02
N SER A 54 3.19 -10.73 -10.32
CA SER A 54 4.52 -10.75 -10.93
C SER A 54 4.68 -9.49 -11.77
N GLU A 55 5.84 -8.86 -11.66
CA GLU A 55 6.11 -7.57 -12.26
C GLU A 55 7.52 -7.58 -12.85
N PHE A 56 7.63 -7.39 -14.17
CA PHE A 56 8.89 -7.27 -14.88
C PHE A 56 9.19 -5.81 -15.16
N ASP A 57 10.45 -5.42 -14.95
CA ASP A 57 10.98 -4.11 -15.31
C ASP A 57 12.20 -4.28 -16.22
N SER A 58 12.14 -3.75 -17.45
CA SER A 58 13.22 -3.94 -18.42
C SER A 58 14.48 -3.13 -18.09
N ASP A 59 14.37 -2.11 -17.23
CA ASP A 59 15.49 -1.28 -16.83
C ASP A 59 16.43 -2.05 -15.88
N SER A 60 15.85 -2.72 -14.87
CA SER A 60 16.61 -3.56 -13.96
C SER A 60 16.80 -5.00 -14.45
N LEU A 61 16.02 -5.44 -15.45
CA LEU A 61 15.94 -6.84 -15.90
C LEU A 61 15.51 -7.82 -14.80
N LEU A 62 14.80 -7.31 -13.78
CA LEU A 62 14.33 -8.09 -12.63
C LEU A 62 12.82 -8.34 -12.66
N PHE A 63 12.44 -9.51 -12.17
CA PHE A 63 11.05 -9.86 -11.87
C PHE A 63 10.80 -9.72 -10.38
N LEU A 64 9.89 -8.85 -9.99
CA LEU A 64 9.38 -8.75 -8.63
C LEU A 64 8.12 -9.60 -8.48
N ASN A 65 8.21 -10.64 -7.66
CA ASN A 65 7.11 -11.55 -7.37
C ASN A 65 6.58 -11.34 -5.95
N LYS A 66 5.26 -11.31 -5.82
CA LYS A 66 4.55 -11.14 -4.56
C LYS A 66 3.45 -12.18 -4.47
N VAL A 67 3.51 -13.02 -3.45
CA VAL A 67 2.47 -14.00 -3.12
C VAL A 67 1.88 -13.58 -1.78
N SER A 68 0.56 -13.44 -1.68
CA SER A 68 -0.08 -13.10 -0.41
C SER A 68 -1.39 -13.83 -0.22
N CYS A 69 -1.67 -14.24 1.00
CA CYS A 69 -2.94 -14.84 1.38
C CYS A 69 -3.45 -14.16 2.65
N LYS A 70 -4.77 -14.13 2.80
CA LYS A 70 -5.40 -13.65 4.04
C LYS A 70 -5.75 -14.85 4.90
N LEU A 71 -5.40 -14.80 6.16
CA LEU A 71 -5.60 -15.85 7.15
C LEU A 71 -6.72 -15.45 8.10
N PHE A 72 -7.36 -16.44 8.74
CA PHE A 72 -8.34 -16.26 9.81
C PHE A 72 -9.42 -15.21 9.47
N ASP A 73 -10.19 -15.44 8.40
CA ASP A 73 -11.27 -14.53 7.96
C ASP A 73 -10.86 -13.05 7.80
N ASN A 74 -9.65 -12.83 7.27
CA ASN A 74 -9.03 -11.52 7.05
C ASN A 74 -8.46 -10.84 8.32
N LEU A 75 -8.31 -11.54 9.45
CA LEU A 75 -7.65 -10.99 10.64
C LEU A 75 -6.14 -10.80 10.46
N ALA A 76 -5.52 -11.62 9.61
CA ALA A 76 -4.11 -11.50 9.28
C ALA A 76 -3.85 -11.69 7.79
N LYS A 77 -2.68 -11.25 7.34
CA LYS A 77 -2.20 -11.40 5.97
C LYS A 77 -0.76 -11.89 6.00
N LEU A 78 -0.52 -13.01 5.33
CA LEU A 78 0.83 -13.48 5.02
C LEU A 78 1.20 -13.01 3.62
N LYS A 79 2.41 -12.49 3.44
CA LYS A 79 2.93 -12.06 2.15
C LYS A 79 4.41 -12.43 2.03
N LEU A 80 4.73 -13.16 0.97
CA LEU A 80 6.08 -13.40 0.48
C LEU A 80 6.36 -12.46 -0.69
N SER A 81 7.52 -11.84 -0.71
CA SER A 81 8.03 -11.02 -1.82
C SER A 81 9.45 -11.47 -2.14
N PHE A 82 9.82 -11.53 -3.41
CA PHE A 82 11.20 -11.80 -3.82
C PHE A 82 11.43 -11.26 -5.22
N GLN A 83 12.70 -11.04 -5.55
CA GLN A 83 13.13 -10.68 -6.89
C GLN A 83 13.81 -11.86 -7.56
N ASN A 84 13.73 -11.96 -8.89
CA ASN A 84 14.55 -12.89 -9.64
C ASN A 84 15.03 -12.30 -10.97
N ASN A 85 16.24 -12.66 -11.38
CA ASN A 85 16.81 -12.25 -12.66
C ASN A 85 16.51 -13.26 -13.79
N SER A 86 17.06 -13.01 -14.98
CA SER A 86 16.96 -13.90 -16.16
C SER A 86 17.55 -15.29 -15.94
N GLN A 87 18.52 -15.42 -15.04
CA GLN A 87 19.19 -16.65 -14.65
C GLN A 87 18.39 -17.44 -13.60
N ARG A 88 17.24 -16.90 -13.16
CA ARG A 88 16.38 -17.44 -12.08
C ARG A 88 17.03 -17.43 -10.70
N GLU A 89 18.07 -16.64 -10.52
CA GLU A 89 18.64 -16.38 -9.20
C GLU A 89 17.65 -15.53 -8.42
N VAL A 90 17.41 -15.90 -7.16
CA VAL A 90 16.44 -15.23 -6.28
C VAL A 90 17.18 -14.32 -5.33
N THR A 91 16.77 -13.06 -5.27
CA THR A 91 17.34 -12.02 -4.39
C THR A 91 16.24 -11.33 -3.58
N GLN A 92 16.63 -10.73 -2.46
CA GLN A 92 15.77 -10.01 -1.52
C GLN A 92 14.47 -10.76 -1.15
N PRO A 93 14.54 -12.02 -0.67
CA PRO A 93 13.35 -12.72 -0.21
C PRO A 93 12.88 -12.11 1.10
N GLN A 94 11.62 -11.67 1.13
CA GLN A 94 11.00 -11.03 2.28
C GLN A 94 9.69 -11.73 2.63
N LEU A 95 9.56 -12.13 3.89
CA LEU A 95 8.36 -12.72 4.45
C LEU A 95 7.71 -11.73 5.42
N SER A 96 6.41 -11.50 5.27
CA SER A 96 5.67 -10.59 6.15
C SER A 96 4.37 -11.20 6.64
N LEU A 97 4.11 -11.04 7.94
CA LEU A 97 2.87 -11.36 8.59
C LEU A 97 2.30 -10.07 9.18
N THR A 98 1.16 -9.61 8.68
CA THR A 98 0.52 -8.36 9.12
C THR A 98 -0.88 -8.65 9.65
N SER A 99 -1.16 -8.20 10.87
CA SER A 99 -2.47 -8.20 11.52
C SER A 99 -2.85 -6.79 11.95
N LYS A 100 -3.97 -6.63 12.68
CA LYS A 100 -4.39 -5.32 13.21
C LYS A 100 -3.37 -4.73 14.21
N TYR A 101 -2.83 -5.56 15.09
CA TYR A 101 -2.01 -5.10 16.23
C TYR A 101 -0.53 -5.46 16.10
N LEU A 102 -0.19 -6.43 15.25
CA LEU A 102 1.18 -6.90 15.06
C LEU A 102 1.50 -7.04 13.58
N SER A 103 2.64 -6.49 13.16
CA SER A 103 3.25 -6.75 11.86
C SER A 103 4.69 -7.19 12.04
N VAL A 104 5.05 -8.30 11.44
CA VAL A 104 6.41 -8.84 11.40
C VAL A 104 6.85 -8.86 9.94
N LEU A 105 8.01 -8.30 9.65
CA LEU A 105 8.68 -8.36 8.35
C LEU A 105 10.05 -9.00 8.58
N TYR A 106 10.29 -10.14 7.94
CA TYR A 106 11.54 -10.85 7.96
C TYR A 106 12.22 -10.71 6.60
N ASP A 107 13.41 -10.14 6.60
CA ASP A 107 14.31 -10.15 5.45
C ASP A 107 15.21 -11.39 5.55
N VAL A 108 15.07 -12.31 4.59
CA VAL A 108 15.78 -13.59 4.60
C VAL A 108 17.26 -13.42 4.28
N GLU A 109 17.60 -12.44 3.44
CA GLU A 109 18.96 -12.20 2.98
C GLU A 109 19.79 -11.52 4.08
N GLU A 110 19.24 -10.48 4.71
CA GLU A 110 19.88 -9.82 5.85
C GLU A 110 19.73 -10.60 7.17
N LYS A 111 18.95 -11.69 7.16
CA LYS A 111 18.50 -12.44 8.34
C LYS A 111 17.92 -11.52 9.43
N ASN A 112 17.25 -10.44 9.02
CA ASN A 112 16.80 -9.39 9.91
C ASN A 112 15.28 -9.40 10.08
N THR A 113 14.81 -9.06 11.27
CA THR A 113 13.38 -8.99 11.60
C THR A 113 13.00 -7.60 12.05
N PHE A 114 12.00 -7.03 11.39
CA PHE A 114 11.32 -5.81 11.82
C PHE A 114 9.97 -6.17 12.43
N ILE A 115 9.75 -5.74 13.67
CA ILE A 115 8.54 -5.96 14.44
C ILE A 115 7.86 -4.61 14.66
N LYS A 116 6.58 -4.54 14.32
CA LYS A 116 5.70 -3.41 14.62
C LYS A 116 4.53 -3.90 15.46
N SER A 117 4.37 -3.35 16.65
CA SER A 117 3.23 -3.61 17.53
C SER A 117 2.42 -2.33 17.75
N THR A 118 1.12 -2.47 17.92
CA THR A 118 0.20 -1.38 18.25
C THR A 118 -0.85 -1.91 19.20
N VAL A 119 -1.02 -1.23 20.34
CA VAL A 119 -1.95 -1.61 21.41
C VAL A 119 -2.79 -0.39 21.78
N ASP A 120 -4.11 -0.56 21.74
CA ASP A 120 -5.05 0.45 22.20
C ASP A 120 -5.20 0.29 23.72
N VAL A 121 -4.60 1.18 24.52
CA VAL A 121 -4.65 1.13 26.00
C VAL A 121 -5.98 1.66 26.50
N SER A 122 -6.51 2.69 25.83
CA SER A 122 -7.85 3.24 26.07
C SER A 122 -8.41 3.80 24.76
N PRO A 123 -9.70 4.17 24.69
CA PRO A 123 -10.29 4.77 23.48
C PRO A 123 -9.56 6.02 22.97
N ARG A 124 -8.79 6.70 23.84
CA ARG A 124 -8.03 7.91 23.52
C ARG A 124 -6.51 7.73 23.65
N LEU A 125 -6.01 6.53 23.93
CA LEU A 125 -4.58 6.31 24.16
C LEU A 125 -4.10 5.06 23.41
N GLN A 126 -3.14 5.24 22.52
CA GLN A 126 -2.54 4.17 21.74
C GLN A 126 -1.03 4.11 21.97
N LEU A 127 -0.51 2.90 22.19
CA LEU A 127 0.91 2.61 22.26
C LEU A 127 1.36 1.95 20.95
N ARG A 128 2.50 2.38 20.41
CA ARG A 128 3.14 1.80 19.23
C ARG A 128 4.58 1.47 19.57
N ALA A 129 5.05 0.31 19.11
CA ALA A 129 6.43 -0.09 19.22
C ALA A 129 6.94 -0.57 17.87
N LEU A 130 8.11 -0.09 17.47
CA LEU A 130 8.84 -0.48 16.28
C LEU A 130 10.20 -1.01 16.73
N HIS A 131 10.62 -2.16 16.24
CA HIS A 131 11.89 -2.76 16.63
C HIS A 131 12.54 -3.51 15.47
N ASN A 132 13.81 -3.21 15.22
CA ASN A 132 14.72 -3.93 14.35
C ASN A 132 15.57 -4.85 15.24
N VAL A 133 15.35 -6.16 15.11
CA VAL A 133 15.93 -7.17 16.00
C VAL A 133 17.44 -7.25 15.84
N ASN A 134 17.98 -7.21 14.62
CA ASN A 134 19.43 -7.35 14.42
C ASN A 134 20.19 -6.08 14.80
N ALA A 135 19.65 -4.91 14.48
CA ALA A 135 20.26 -3.64 14.87
C ALA A 135 20.07 -3.33 16.37
N GLN A 136 19.23 -4.09 17.08
CA GLN A 136 18.81 -3.82 18.46
C GLN A 136 18.25 -2.41 18.66
N GLN A 137 17.74 -1.79 17.59
CA GLN A 137 17.26 -0.42 17.58
C GLN A 137 15.76 -0.38 17.30
N GLY A 138 15.08 0.63 17.82
CA GLY A 138 13.64 0.76 17.67
C GLY A 138 13.12 2.13 18.05
N GLU A 139 11.80 2.26 18.07
CA GLU A 139 11.09 3.45 18.54
C GLU A 139 9.83 2.99 19.29
N VAL A 140 9.62 3.55 20.48
CA VAL A 140 8.36 3.42 21.20
C VAL A 140 7.66 4.77 21.15
N ALA A 141 6.38 4.75 20.80
CA ALA A 141 5.56 5.95 20.71
C ALA A 141 4.23 5.76 21.45
N MET A 142 3.78 6.82 22.11
CA MET A 142 2.50 6.90 22.78
C MET A 142 1.73 8.07 22.19
N GLU A 143 0.52 7.83 21.70
CA GLU A 143 -0.36 8.85 21.11
C GLU A 143 -1.64 8.97 21.93
N ALA A 144 -1.90 10.17 22.46
CA ALA A 144 -3.07 10.52 23.24
C ALA A 144 -3.98 11.49 22.48
N ASN A 145 -5.22 11.11 22.24
CA ASN A 145 -6.26 11.98 21.68
C ASN A 145 -6.81 12.90 22.79
N LEU A 146 -6.56 14.20 22.67
CA LEU A 146 -6.84 15.19 23.71
C LEU A 146 -8.29 15.69 23.63
N ALA A 147 -8.66 16.27 22.48
CA ALA A 147 -9.96 16.90 22.28
C ALA A 147 -10.38 16.86 20.81
N GLU A 148 -11.69 16.91 20.57
CA GLU A 148 -12.22 17.15 19.22
C GLU A 148 -12.20 18.66 18.90
N PRO A 149 -12.05 19.05 17.62
CA PRO A 149 -11.77 18.19 16.48
C PRO A 149 -10.26 17.84 16.42
N GLY A 150 -9.89 16.56 16.45
CA GLY A 150 -8.56 16.10 16.03
C GLY A 150 -7.31 16.66 16.73
N TYR A 151 -7.37 17.02 18.01
CA TYR A 151 -6.16 17.32 18.80
C TYR A 151 -5.56 16.05 19.38
N SER A 152 -4.26 15.81 19.15
CA SER A 152 -3.53 14.70 19.79
C SER A 152 -2.12 15.08 20.18
N LEU A 153 -1.58 14.41 21.20
CA LEU A 153 -0.20 14.52 21.63
C LEU A 153 0.48 13.17 21.43
N GLU A 154 1.58 13.16 20.70
CA GLU A 154 2.42 11.99 20.50
C GLU A 154 3.77 12.20 21.19
N LEU A 155 4.17 11.25 22.03
CA LEU A 155 5.51 11.18 22.61
C LEU A 155 6.19 9.95 22.04
N SER A 156 7.30 10.12 21.33
CA SER A 156 8.09 9.00 20.81
C SER A 156 9.53 9.06 21.28
N SER A 157 10.16 7.90 21.44
CA SER A 157 11.54 7.77 21.88
C SER A 157 12.21 6.62 21.13
N PRO A 158 13.42 6.84 20.59
CA PRO A 158 14.26 5.75 20.13
C PRO A 158 14.59 4.79 21.28
N VAL A 159 14.80 3.52 20.96
CA VAL A 159 15.22 2.44 21.86
C VAL A 159 16.50 1.83 21.29
N PRO A 160 17.56 1.56 22.08
CA PRO A 160 17.59 1.60 23.55
C PRO A 160 17.84 2.98 24.16
N ILE A 161 18.52 3.88 23.45
CA ILE A 161 18.85 5.23 23.94
C ILE A 161 18.65 6.21 22.78
N GLY A 162 17.99 7.34 23.04
CA GLY A 162 17.86 8.44 22.12
C GLY A 162 17.00 9.55 22.70
N TYR A 163 17.05 10.72 22.06
CA TYR A 163 16.30 11.88 22.51
C TYR A 163 14.81 11.74 22.17
N PRO A 164 13.91 11.94 23.13
CA PRO A 164 12.48 11.84 22.88
C PRO A 164 12.01 12.99 21.99
N ARG A 165 10.99 12.70 21.18
CA ARG A 165 10.27 13.66 20.34
C ARG A 165 8.86 13.81 20.87
N ALA A 166 8.45 15.05 21.09
CA ALA A 166 7.07 15.39 21.44
C ALA A 166 6.40 16.11 20.27
N THR A 167 5.25 15.60 19.81
CA THR A 167 4.49 16.15 18.69
C THR A 167 3.06 16.47 19.09
N LEU A 168 2.69 17.74 19.03
CA LEU A 168 1.30 18.20 19.17
C LEU A 168 0.65 18.30 17.79
N LYS A 169 -0.41 17.53 17.55
CA LYS A 169 -1.23 17.57 16.34
C LYS A 169 -2.54 18.29 16.61
N PHE A 170 -3.01 19.04 15.61
CA PHE A 170 -4.26 19.79 15.63
C PHE A 170 -4.89 19.77 14.21
N PRO A 171 -6.18 20.11 14.02
CA PRO A 171 -6.90 19.95 12.74
C PRO A 171 -6.18 20.43 11.48
N LEU A 172 -5.38 21.47 11.65
CA LEU A 172 -4.78 22.25 10.59
C LEU A 172 -3.26 22.20 10.65
N GLY A 173 -2.66 21.31 11.44
CA GLY A 173 -1.21 21.29 11.56
C GLY A 173 -0.66 20.40 12.66
N GLU A 174 0.65 20.45 12.80
CA GLU A 174 1.37 19.80 13.89
C GLU A 174 2.65 20.58 14.20
N VAL A 175 3.12 20.47 15.44
CA VAL A 175 4.41 20.99 15.90
C VAL A 175 5.11 19.88 16.66
N SER A 176 6.35 19.59 16.30
CA SER A 176 7.20 18.61 16.97
C SER A 176 8.46 19.27 17.51
N ILE A 177 8.85 18.86 18.72
CA ILE A 177 10.05 19.30 19.40
C ILE A 177 10.88 18.05 19.70
N GLN A 178 12.17 18.10 19.37
CA GLN A 178 13.12 17.03 19.64
C GLN A 178 14.48 17.61 19.99
N GLU A 179 15.12 17.07 21.02
CA GLU A 179 16.53 17.40 21.31
C GLU A 179 17.44 16.79 20.25
N ARG A 180 18.39 17.60 19.76
CA ARG A 180 19.41 17.19 18.80
C ARG A 180 20.79 17.59 19.36
N GLU A 181 21.75 16.70 19.19
CA GLU A 181 23.18 17.02 19.34
C GLU A 181 23.67 17.51 17.98
N GLU A 182 24.29 18.68 17.93
CA GLU A 182 25.03 19.12 16.76
C GLU A 182 26.38 18.40 16.75
N GLU A 183 26.64 17.64 15.69
CA GLU A 183 27.98 17.18 15.33
C GLU A 183 28.72 18.33 14.64
N GLU A 184 28.95 19.44 15.34
CA GLU A 184 29.91 20.45 14.87
C GLU A 184 31.30 20.06 15.36
N GLU A 185 32.19 19.90 14.38
CA GLU A 185 33.59 19.53 14.53
C GLU A 185 34.33 20.52 15.46
N GLU A 186 35.03 19.93 16.43
CA GLU A 186 36.13 20.50 17.21
C GLU A 186 35.85 21.77 18.05
N GLU A 187 35.83 21.55 19.37
CA GLU A 187 36.13 22.54 20.40
C GLU A 187 35.16 23.73 20.56
N GLU A 188 33.94 23.48 21.03
CA GLU A 188 33.36 24.21 22.19
C GLU A 188 31.98 23.65 22.56
N LYS A 189 31.88 23.00 23.74
CA LYS A 189 30.66 22.64 24.51
C LYS A 189 29.44 22.12 23.71
N ASN A 190 29.14 20.82 23.86
CA ASN A 190 27.84 20.17 23.61
C ASN A 190 26.63 21.10 23.86
N LYS A 191 26.24 21.88 22.84
CA LYS A 191 25.10 22.77 22.94
C LYS A 191 23.89 21.93 22.57
N ARG A 192 23.20 21.41 23.59
CA ARG A 192 21.91 20.73 23.39
C ARG A 192 20.98 21.71 22.69
N MET A 193 20.65 21.46 21.43
CA MET A 193 19.77 22.31 20.64
C MET A 193 18.42 21.63 20.46
N LEU A 194 17.36 22.38 20.74
CA LEU A 194 15.99 21.93 20.52
C LEU A 194 15.66 22.17 19.05
N SER A 195 15.52 21.08 18.30
CA SER A 195 14.95 21.14 16.96
C SER A 195 13.42 21.30 17.05
N ILE A 196 12.90 22.29 16.35
CA ILE A 196 11.46 22.56 16.25
C ILE A 196 11.09 22.38 14.79
N ASN A 197 10.15 21.48 14.51
CA ASN A 197 9.55 21.31 13.20
C ASN A 197 8.05 21.51 13.31
N GLY A 198 7.41 21.98 12.26
CA GLY A 198 5.97 22.13 12.29
C GLY A 198 5.36 22.48 10.95
N ILE A 199 4.08 22.18 10.81
CA ILE A 199 3.29 22.57 9.66
C ILE A 199 1.99 23.19 10.12
N LEU A 200 1.61 24.31 9.54
CA LEU A 200 0.34 24.97 9.72
C LEU A 200 -0.32 25.16 8.36
N LYS A 201 -1.61 24.85 8.26
CA LYS A 201 -2.43 25.01 7.05
C LYS A 201 -3.64 25.86 7.37
N ARG A 202 -4.06 26.71 6.46
CA ARG A 202 -5.29 27.50 6.62
C ARG A 202 -5.93 27.73 5.28
N GLN A 203 -7.26 27.60 5.23
CA GLN A 203 -8.01 28.04 4.07
C GLN A 203 -8.00 29.57 4.03
N VAL A 204 -7.59 30.12 2.89
CA VAL A 204 -7.50 31.56 2.63
C VAL A 204 -8.05 31.77 1.22
N MET A 205 -9.12 32.55 1.09
CA MET A 205 -9.87 32.67 -0.17
C MET A 205 -10.26 31.29 -0.71
N ASP A 206 -10.05 31.04 -2.01
CA ASP A 206 -10.33 29.77 -2.69
C ASP A 206 -9.17 28.76 -2.64
N GLY A 207 -8.15 29.02 -1.82
CA GLY A 207 -6.96 28.18 -1.71
C GLY A 207 -6.60 27.82 -0.28
N VAL A 208 -5.54 27.03 -0.15
CA VAL A 208 -4.95 26.64 1.14
C VAL A 208 -3.54 27.21 1.25
N CYS A 209 -3.33 28.08 2.22
CA CYS A 209 -2.00 28.50 2.64
C CYS A 209 -1.41 27.45 3.57
N SER A 210 -0.13 27.11 3.40
CA SER A 210 0.62 26.19 4.24
C SER A 210 1.97 26.82 4.59
N ALA A 211 2.32 26.81 5.87
CA ALA A 211 3.64 27.14 6.37
C ALA A 211 4.25 25.86 6.94
N LEU A 212 5.38 25.41 6.38
CA LEU A 212 6.13 24.26 6.84
C LEU A 212 7.48 24.77 7.33
N TYR A 213 7.80 24.56 8.60
CA TYR A 213 9.10 24.84 9.18
C TYR A 213 9.80 23.52 9.45
N THR A 214 10.97 23.30 8.87
CA THR A 214 11.75 22.07 9.06
C THR A 214 13.23 22.38 8.95
N ASP A 215 14.03 21.95 9.92
CA ASP A 215 15.49 22.13 9.91
C ASP A 215 15.89 23.58 9.56
N GLU A 216 15.28 24.54 10.25
CA GLU A 216 15.52 25.99 10.08
C GLU A 216 15.07 26.61 8.74
N GLU A 217 14.47 25.82 7.85
CA GLU A 217 13.86 26.29 6.61
C GLU A 217 12.35 26.52 6.80
N LEU A 218 11.87 27.75 6.54
CA LEU A 218 10.44 28.06 6.46
C LEU A 218 9.97 28.06 5.01
N ARG A 219 9.16 27.05 4.64
CA ARG A 219 8.53 26.94 3.32
C ARG A 219 7.07 27.39 3.37
N LEU A 220 6.78 28.49 2.69
CA LEU A 220 5.43 29.02 2.51
C LEU A 220 4.87 28.56 1.16
N ARG A 221 3.66 28.02 1.17
CA ARG A 221 3.00 27.48 -0.02
C ARG A 221 1.54 27.90 -0.06
N TYR A 222 1.08 28.44 -1.18
CA TYR A 222 -0.34 28.61 -1.44
C TYR A 222 -0.79 27.56 -2.45
N ALA A 223 -1.92 26.90 -2.22
CA ALA A 223 -2.44 25.89 -3.12
C ALA A 223 -3.86 26.25 -3.54
N TYR A 224 -3.99 26.84 -4.73
CA TYR A 224 -5.27 27.06 -5.38
C TYR A 224 -5.60 25.88 -6.30
N LYS A 225 -6.85 25.44 -6.31
CA LYS A 225 -7.31 24.37 -7.19
C LYS A 225 -8.81 24.44 -7.43
N ASP A 226 -9.19 24.50 -8.70
CA ASP A 226 -10.55 24.31 -9.18
C ASP A 226 -10.65 23.03 -10.07
N GLU A 227 -11.76 22.89 -10.80
CA GLU A 227 -12.00 21.75 -11.69
C GLU A 227 -10.98 21.66 -12.85
N ALA A 228 -10.59 22.81 -13.40
CA ALA A 228 -9.79 22.94 -14.60
C ALA A 228 -8.32 23.30 -14.32
N LEU A 229 -8.00 23.93 -13.20
CA LEU A 229 -6.70 24.51 -12.92
C LEU A 229 -6.23 24.22 -11.49
N SER A 230 -4.93 24.04 -11.31
CA SER A 230 -4.28 24.19 -10.00
C SER A 230 -3.05 25.07 -10.14
N PHE A 231 -2.87 26.01 -9.23
CA PHE A 231 -1.70 26.86 -9.17
C PHE A 231 -1.15 26.86 -7.75
N ILE A 232 0.14 26.58 -7.63
CA ILE A 232 0.79 26.30 -6.35
C ILE A 232 2.12 27.05 -6.29
N PRO A 233 2.14 28.35 -5.99
CA PRO A 233 3.37 29.07 -5.72
C PRO A 233 3.94 28.66 -4.36
N THR A 234 5.26 28.63 -4.27
CA THR A 234 6.02 28.27 -3.07
C THR A 234 7.23 29.18 -2.95
N ILE A 235 7.55 29.61 -1.73
CA ILE A 235 8.78 30.31 -1.38
C ILE A 235 9.39 29.69 -0.12
N SER A 236 10.70 29.48 -0.14
CA SER A 236 11.47 29.04 1.02
C SER A 236 12.26 30.20 1.61
N LEU A 237 12.31 30.29 2.93
CA LEU A 237 13.06 31.27 3.72
C LEU A 237 14.05 30.53 4.63
N PRO A 238 15.25 31.10 4.88
CA PRO A 238 15.71 32.43 4.46
C PRO A 238 16.25 32.50 3.02
N SER A 239 16.36 31.37 2.32
CA SER A 239 16.98 31.31 0.98
C SER A 239 16.29 32.17 -0.10
N ASN A 240 15.04 32.57 0.12
CA ASN A 240 14.18 33.25 -0.85
C ASN A 240 13.98 32.45 -2.15
N ALA A 241 14.22 31.13 -2.14
CA ALA A 241 14.04 30.28 -3.30
C ALA A 241 12.55 30.17 -3.62
N ALA A 242 12.16 30.70 -4.78
CA ALA A 242 10.78 30.70 -5.24
C ALA A 242 10.55 29.65 -6.33
N SER A 243 9.37 29.04 -6.34
CA SER A 243 8.93 28.14 -7.40
C SER A 243 7.41 28.18 -7.56
N PHE A 244 6.90 27.64 -8.68
CA PHE A 244 5.48 27.36 -8.80
C PHE A 244 5.22 26.04 -9.52
N ALA A 245 4.15 25.36 -9.11
CA ALA A 245 3.58 24.26 -9.86
C ALA A 245 2.21 24.67 -10.42
N PHE A 246 2.02 24.43 -11.70
CA PHE A 246 0.81 24.73 -12.45
C PHE A 246 0.26 23.45 -13.08
N LYS A 247 -1.06 23.29 -13.08
CA LYS A 247 -1.74 22.23 -13.82
C LYS A 247 -2.97 22.81 -14.49
N ARG A 248 -3.18 22.49 -15.76
CA ARG A 248 -4.38 22.85 -16.54
C ARG A 248 -4.97 21.60 -17.17
N ARG A 249 -6.27 21.40 -16.98
CA ARG A 249 -7.08 20.46 -17.74
C ARG A 249 -7.71 21.21 -18.90
N PHE A 250 -7.54 20.68 -20.10
CA PHE A 250 -8.21 21.20 -21.30
C PHE A 250 -9.49 20.43 -21.59
N SER A 251 -9.53 19.17 -21.15
CA SER A 251 -10.69 18.28 -21.24
C SER A 251 -10.65 17.30 -20.05
N PRO A 252 -11.70 16.47 -19.84
CA PRO A 252 -11.65 15.39 -18.86
C PRO A 252 -10.48 14.41 -19.08
N SER A 253 -10.00 14.31 -20.32
CA SER A 253 -8.95 13.39 -20.74
C SER A 253 -7.57 14.04 -20.81
N ASP A 254 -7.49 15.36 -21.00
CA ASP A 254 -6.26 16.10 -21.31
C ASP A 254 -5.82 16.99 -20.16
N LYS A 255 -4.55 16.88 -19.79
CA LYS A 255 -3.96 17.67 -18.71
C LYS A 255 -2.50 18.01 -19.01
N LEU A 256 -2.17 19.28 -18.87
CA LEU A 256 -0.80 19.77 -18.79
C LEU A 256 -0.44 20.03 -17.33
N SER A 257 0.75 19.63 -16.94
CA SER A 257 1.40 20.02 -15.68
C SER A 257 2.69 20.74 -16.04
N TYR A 258 2.99 21.83 -15.35
CA TYR A 258 4.19 22.61 -15.50
C TYR A 258 4.74 22.93 -14.12
N TRP A 259 6.06 22.95 -13.97
CA TRP A 259 6.72 23.35 -12.74
C TRP A 259 7.94 24.17 -13.09
N TYR A 260 8.21 25.20 -12.30
CA TYR A 260 9.29 26.15 -12.54
C TYR A 260 9.91 26.60 -11.22
N LYS A 261 11.24 26.66 -11.20
CA LYS A 261 12.10 27.15 -10.12
C LYS A 261 12.76 28.45 -10.60
N PHE A 262 12.53 29.55 -9.89
CA PHE A 262 13.03 30.88 -10.29
C PHE A 262 14.53 31.07 -10.03
N ASP A 263 15.06 30.40 -9.01
CA ASP A 263 16.47 30.48 -8.60
C ASP A 263 17.42 29.86 -9.63
N SER A 264 17.03 28.73 -10.20
CA SER A 264 17.86 27.90 -11.08
C SER A 264 17.42 27.94 -12.55
N ASN A 265 16.32 28.64 -12.85
CA ASN A 265 15.63 28.60 -14.15
C ASN A 265 15.22 27.18 -14.59
N MET A 266 15.18 26.23 -13.67
CA MET A 266 14.81 24.85 -13.95
C MET A 266 13.30 24.71 -14.08
N TRP A 267 12.86 23.89 -15.05
CA TRP A 267 11.46 23.68 -15.33
C TRP A 267 11.19 22.28 -15.86
N SER A 268 9.97 21.82 -15.64
CA SER A 268 9.47 20.59 -16.24
C SER A 268 8.04 20.76 -16.72
N ALA A 269 7.73 20.11 -17.84
CA ALA A 269 6.41 20.10 -18.42
C ALA A 269 5.98 18.66 -18.69
N VAL A 270 4.75 18.31 -18.34
CA VAL A 270 4.19 16.97 -18.56
C VAL A 270 2.77 17.10 -19.10
N TYR A 271 2.59 16.63 -20.32
CA TYR A 271 1.28 16.38 -20.91
C TYR A 271 0.81 14.97 -20.59
N LYS A 272 -0.47 14.83 -20.25
CA LYS A 272 -1.15 13.55 -20.04
C LYS A 272 -2.44 13.57 -20.85
N ARG A 273 -2.65 12.48 -21.60
CA ARG A 273 -3.93 12.17 -22.25
C ARG A 273 -4.41 10.77 -21.88
N THR A 274 -5.65 10.66 -21.43
CA THR A 274 -6.31 9.36 -21.22
C THR A 274 -7.25 9.07 -22.39
N TYR A 275 -7.14 7.88 -22.99
CA TYR A 275 -8.03 7.41 -24.05
C TYR A 275 -8.88 6.24 -23.51
N GLY A 276 -10.17 6.51 -23.27
CA GLY A 276 -11.06 5.52 -22.65
C GLY A 276 -10.57 5.09 -21.26
N LYS A 277 -10.72 3.80 -20.93
CA LYS A 277 -10.33 3.23 -19.63
C LYS A 277 -8.98 2.55 -19.64
N ASP A 278 -8.52 2.14 -20.82
CA ASP A 278 -7.42 1.19 -20.97
C ASP A 278 -6.11 1.84 -21.43
N TYR A 279 -6.16 3.08 -21.91
CA TYR A 279 -4.98 3.72 -22.50
C TYR A 279 -4.69 5.06 -21.86
N LYS A 280 -3.42 5.30 -21.56
CA LYS A 280 -2.95 6.60 -21.09
C LYS A 280 -1.60 6.90 -21.67
N PHE A 281 -1.54 8.01 -22.40
CA PHE A 281 -0.33 8.58 -22.90
C PHE A 281 0.15 9.68 -21.95
N LYS A 282 1.46 9.75 -21.74
CA LYS A 282 2.11 10.88 -21.11
C LYS A 282 3.36 11.22 -21.90
N ALA A 283 3.65 12.50 -22.06
CA ALA A 283 4.93 12.97 -22.56
C ALA A 283 5.38 14.13 -21.69
N GLY A 284 6.68 14.27 -21.49
CA GLY A 284 7.21 15.37 -20.72
C GLY A 284 8.67 15.64 -21.03
N TYR A 285 9.13 16.75 -20.49
CA TYR A 285 10.52 17.17 -20.50
C TYR A 285 10.85 17.73 -19.12
N ASP A 286 12.07 17.46 -18.67
CA ASP A 286 12.62 17.98 -17.42
C ASP A 286 13.97 18.62 -17.72
N SER A 287 14.12 19.92 -17.47
CA SER A 287 15.34 20.66 -17.76
C SER A 287 16.45 20.39 -16.73
N GLU A 288 16.11 19.91 -15.53
CA GLU A 288 17.09 19.63 -14.47
C GLU A 288 17.96 18.43 -14.83
N VAL A 289 17.34 17.41 -15.41
CA VAL A 289 18.02 16.22 -15.95
C VAL A 289 18.18 16.25 -17.47
N ARG A 290 17.71 17.34 -18.12
CA ARG A 290 17.76 17.55 -19.58
C ARG A 290 17.22 16.36 -20.38
N LEU A 291 16.07 15.84 -19.97
CA LEU A 291 15.52 14.56 -20.46
C LEU A 291 14.10 14.74 -20.98
N GLY A 292 13.89 14.41 -22.25
CA GLY A 292 12.56 14.19 -22.81
C GLY A 292 12.10 12.76 -22.59
N TRP A 293 10.83 12.55 -22.32
CA TRP A 293 10.28 11.20 -22.20
C TRP A 293 8.84 11.11 -22.69
N ALA A 294 8.45 9.92 -23.15
CA ALA A 294 7.08 9.58 -23.48
C ALA A 294 6.74 8.21 -22.91
N SER A 295 5.53 8.02 -22.41
CA SER A 295 5.06 6.72 -21.93
C SER A 295 3.64 6.41 -22.38
N LEU A 296 3.42 5.15 -22.74
CA LEU A 296 2.11 4.59 -23.05
C LEU A 296 1.78 3.52 -22.02
N TRP A 297 0.66 3.68 -21.35
CA TRP A 297 0.10 2.71 -20.43
C TRP A 297 -1.05 2.00 -21.09
N VAL A 298 -1.08 0.67 -20.99
CA VAL A 298 -2.12 -0.22 -21.53
C VAL A 298 -2.68 -1.09 -20.40
N GLY A 299 -4.01 -1.12 -20.27
CA GLY A 299 -4.78 -1.93 -19.32
C GLY A 299 -5.69 -1.10 -18.41
N ASP A 300 -6.84 -1.68 -18.05
CA ASP A 300 -7.91 -1.05 -17.26
C ASP A 300 -7.40 -0.48 -15.92
N GLU A 301 -7.40 0.84 -15.79
CA GLU A 301 -7.02 1.57 -14.57
C GLU A 301 -8.04 1.39 -13.43
N ALA A 302 -9.31 1.19 -13.78
CA ALA A 302 -10.45 1.21 -12.86
C ALA A 302 -10.98 -0.18 -12.52
N GLY A 303 -10.40 -1.25 -13.08
CA GLY A 303 -10.89 -2.61 -12.95
C GLY A 303 -11.21 -2.94 -11.50
N LYS A 304 -12.50 -3.05 -11.17
CA LYS A 304 -12.96 -3.39 -9.83
C LYS A 304 -12.38 -4.75 -9.45
N VAL A 305 -11.94 -4.88 -8.19
CA VAL A 305 -11.16 -6.03 -7.68
C VAL A 305 -11.98 -7.34 -7.61
N LYS A 306 -13.29 -7.31 -7.92
CA LYS A 306 -14.19 -8.44 -7.72
C LYS A 306 -14.59 -9.22 -8.99
N THR A 307 -14.38 -8.70 -10.20
CA THR A 307 -15.01 -9.24 -11.41
C THR A 307 -14.07 -9.85 -12.44
N THR A 308 -12.75 -9.68 -12.31
CA THR A 308 -11.79 -10.21 -13.30
C THR A 308 -10.62 -10.87 -12.58
N PRO A 309 -10.48 -12.21 -12.67
CA PRO A 309 -9.44 -12.96 -11.94
C PRO A 309 -8.02 -12.71 -12.47
N ARG A 310 -7.88 -12.12 -13.66
CA ARG A 310 -6.60 -11.77 -14.29
C ARG A 310 -6.57 -10.28 -14.63
N LYS A 311 -5.55 -9.58 -14.15
CA LYS A 311 -5.28 -8.19 -14.54
C LYS A 311 -3.86 -8.07 -15.06
N MET A 312 -3.72 -7.39 -16.19
CA MET A 312 -2.43 -7.09 -16.79
C MET A 312 -2.36 -5.59 -17.05
N LYS A 313 -1.20 -5.01 -16.75
CA LYS A 313 -0.89 -3.63 -17.05
C LYS A 313 0.49 -3.59 -17.69
N VAL A 314 0.58 -2.94 -18.83
CA VAL A 314 1.84 -2.76 -19.57
C VAL A 314 2.14 -1.27 -19.64
N GLN A 315 3.39 -0.91 -19.46
CA GLN A 315 3.90 0.43 -19.67
C GLN A 315 5.05 0.34 -20.66
N PHE A 316 5.06 1.23 -21.65
CA PHE A 316 6.21 1.51 -22.49
C PHE A 316 6.69 2.92 -22.15
N MET A 317 7.99 3.14 -22.05
CA MET A 317 8.59 4.45 -21.80
C MET A 317 9.81 4.64 -22.70
N LEU A 318 9.79 5.69 -23.53
CA LEU A 318 10.96 6.18 -24.25
C LEU A 318 11.55 7.35 -23.48
N GLN A 319 12.86 7.32 -23.24
CA GLN A 319 13.65 8.40 -22.70
C GLN A 319 14.65 8.87 -23.75
N VAL A 320 14.75 10.18 -23.95
CA VAL A 320 15.60 10.82 -24.96
C VAL A 320 16.36 11.96 -24.28
N PRO A 321 17.65 11.75 -23.95
CA PRO A 321 18.50 12.81 -23.42
C PRO A 321 18.66 13.95 -24.43
N GLN A 322 18.66 15.18 -23.95
CA GLN A 322 18.85 16.37 -24.81
C GLN A 322 20.25 16.43 -25.41
N ASP A 323 21.26 15.98 -24.66
CA ASP A 323 22.67 16.11 -25.03
C ASP A 323 23.11 15.07 -26.06
N ASP A 324 22.57 13.85 -26.00
CA ASP A 324 22.90 12.80 -26.94
C ASP A 324 21.71 11.88 -27.21
N ILE A 325 21.06 12.11 -28.36
CA ILE A 325 19.94 11.29 -28.81
C ILE A 325 20.31 9.82 -29.02
N LYS A 326 21.59 9.49 -29.25
CA LYS A 326 22.04 8.10 -29.43
C LYS A 326 21.95 7.29 -28.14
N THR A 327 21.91 7.96 -26.99
CA THR A 327 21.72 7.34 -25.67
C THR A 327 20.25 7.17 -25.29
N SER A 328 19.33 7.31 -26.24
CA SER A 328 17.90 7.09 -26.00
C SER A 328 17.63 5.64 -25.58
N VAL A 329 16.78 5.46 -24.56
CA VAL A 329 16.43 4.14 -24.01
C VAL A 329 14.93 3.91 -24.10
N LEU A 330 14.54 2.73 -24.58
CA LEU A 330 13.17 2.24 -24.51
C LEU A 330 13.06 1.22 -23.38
N MET A 331 12.26 1.55 -22.37
CA MET A 331 11.92 0.68 -21.26
C MET A 331 10.48 0.18 -21.38
N PHE A 332 10.22 -0.99 -20.85
CA PHE A 332 8.87 -1.50 -20.66
C PHE A 332 8.72 -2.22 -19.33
N ARG A 333 7.53 -2.08 -18.75
CA ARG A 333 7.16 -2.69 -17.48
C ARG A 333 5.88 -3.48 -17.66
N VAL A 334 5.89 -4.73 -17.23
CA VAL A 334 4.73 -5.62 -17.33
C VAL A 334 4.34 -6.08 -15.94
N LYS A 335 3.14 -5.75 -15.49
CA LYS A 335 2.59 -6.20 -14.21
C LYS A 335 1.40 -7.10 -14.45
N LYS A 336 1.45 -8.30 -13.88
CA LYS A 336 0.36 -9.28 -13.94
C LYS A 336 -0.07 -9.68 -12.53
N ARG A 337 -1.38 -9.79 -12.33
CA ARG A 337 -1.99 -10.22 -11.08
C ARG A 337 -3.00 -11.32 -11.31
N TRP A 338 -2.96 -12.31 -10.43
CA TRP A 338 -3.89 -13.42 -10.33
C TRP A 338 -4.48 -13.46 -8.92
N ASP A 339 -5.80 -13.54 -8.81
CA ASP A 339 -6.50 -13.87 -7.57
C ASP A 339 -7.06 -15.29 -7.74
N ILE A 340 -6.61 -16.23 -6.91
CA ILE A 340 -6.87 -17.69 -6.95
C ILE A 340 -7.72 -18.10 -5.76
#